data_AF-A0A931URA4-F1
#
_entry.id   AF-A0A931URA4-F1
#
_cell.length_a   1.000
_cell.length_b   1.000
_cell.length_c   1.000
_cell.angle_alpha   90.00
_cell.angle_beta   90.00
_cell.angle_gamma   90.00
#
_symmetry.space_group_name_H-M   'P 1'
#
loop_
_entity.id
_entity.type
_entity.pdbx_description
1 polymer ?
#
loop_
_entity_poly.entity_id
_entity_poly.type
_entity_poly.pdbx_seq_one_letter_code
_entity_poly.pdbx_strand_id
1 'polypeptide(L)'
;MRTRQTMTISLPAAMIRKVEEVRKAEHRTRSELVREALRNYFFLSDRRFPEVTASPAELRAIRRGRAAYARGDYVTLDQLLHELGPPRRRARQKGA
;
A
#
# COMPACT_ATOMS: atom_id res chain seq x y z
N MET A 1 -17.38 -0.50 -26.75
CA MET A 1 -16.08 0.21 -26.72
C MET A 1 -14.99 -0.75 -26.24
N ARG A 2 -13.97 -1.07 -27.06
CA ARG A 2 -12.83 -1.87 -26.58
C ARG A 2 -11.95 -0.98 -25.70
N THR A 3 -11.95 -1.21 -24.40
CA THR A 3 -11.21 -0.44 -23.38
C THR A 3 -9.73 -0.85 -23.25
N ARG A 4 -9.21 -1.70 -24.15
CA ARG A 4 -7.83 -2.20 -24.10
C ARG A 4 -7.21 -2.25 -25.49
N GLN A 5 -5.98 -1.76 -25.60
CA GLN A 5 -5.12 -1.89 -26.78
C GLN A 5 -4.03 -2.94 -26.53
N THR A 6 -3.61 -3.65 -27.57
CA THR A 6 -2.55 -4.66 -27.49
C THR A 6 -1.19 -3.99 -27.67
N MET A 7 -0.23 -4.35 -26.83
CA MET A 7 1.17 -3.93 -26.91
C MET A 7 2.06 -5.18 -26.90
N THR A 8 3.04 -5.23 -27.79
CA THR A 8 4.04 -6.30 -27.86
C THR A 8 5.37 -5.75 -27.37
N ILE A 9 6.04 -6.49 -26.47
CA ILE A 9 7.33 -6.12 -25.91
C ILE A 9 8.26 -7.34 -25.90
N SER A 10 9.55 -7.08 -26.06
CA SER A 10 10.60 -8.08 -25.86
C SER A 10 11.20 -7.89 -24.46
N LEU A 11 11.38 -8.99 -23.72
CA LEU A 11 11.99 -8.96 -22.39
C LEU A 11 13.20 -9.91 -22.34
N PRO A 12 14.25 -9.59 -21.56
CA PRO A 12 15.34 -10.52 -21.29
C PRO A 12 14.84 -11.87 -20.79
N ALA A 13 15.50 -12.96 -21.20
CA ALA A 13 15.09 -14.31 -20.84
C ALA A 13 14.98 -14.53 -19.32
N ALA A 14 15.87 -13.91 -18.54
CA ALA A 14 15.81 -13.95 -17.08
C ALA A 14 14.52 -13.33 -16.52
N MET A 15 14.04 -12.22 -17.09
CA MET A 15 12.78 -11.60 -16.67
C MET A 15 11.57 -12.48 -17.01
N ILE A 16 11.56 -13.11 -18.19
CA ILE A 16 10.48 -14.03 -18.58
C ILE A 16 10.40 -15.21 -17.61
N ARG A 17 11.55 -15.80 -17.23
CA ARG A 17 11.59 -16.86 -16.21
C ARG A 17 10.95 -16.39 -14.90
N LYS A 18 11.29 -15.19 -14.45
CA LYS A 18 10.72 -14.64 -13.21
C LYS A 18 9.21 -14.40 -13.31
N VAL A 19 8.73 -13.90 -14.44
CA VAL A 19 7.29 -13.73 -14.69
C VAL A 19 6.56 -15.07 -14.58
N GLU A 20 7.12 -16.16 -15.13
CA GLU A 20 6.50 -17.48 -15.04
C GLU A 20 6.47 -18.06 -13.63
N GLU A 21 7.51 -17.85 -12.83
CA GLU A 21 7.53 -18.25 -11.42
C GLU A 21 6.39 -17.57 -10.64
N VAL A 22 6.30 -16.25 -10.74
CA VAL A 22 5.28 -15.44 -10.05
C VAL A 22 3.87 -15.80 -10.54
N ARG A 23 3.72 -15.97 -11.86
CA ARG A 23 2.46 -16.39 -12.48
C ARG A 23 1.93 -17.69 -11.88
N LYS A 24 2.81 -18.68 -11.70
CA LYS A 24 2.45 -20.00 -11.13
C LYS A 24 2.16 -19.91 -9.64
N ALA A 25 2.98 -19.17 -8.89
CA ALA A 25 2.81 -19.01 -7.44
C ALA A 25 1.52 -18.27 -7.07
N GLU A 26 1.14 -17.26 -7.85
CA GLU A 26 -0.03 -16.41 -7.58
C GLU A 26 -1.29 -16.83 -8.36
N HIS A 27 -1.21 -17.84 -9.23
CA HIS A 27 -2.28 -18.25 -10.13
C HIS A 27 -2.84 -17.13 -11.02
N ARG A 28 -1.96 -16.28 -11.57
CA ARG A 28 -2.33 -15.10 -12.38
C ARG A 28 -1.99 -15.26 -13.86
N THR A 29 -2.36 -14.29 -14.69
CA THR A 29 -1.95 -14.21 -16.10
C THR A 29 -0.77 -13.27 -16.31
N ARG A 30 0.01 -13.47 -17.39
CA ARG A 30 1.13 -12.57 -17.77
C ARG A 30 0.66 -11.13 -17.91
N SER A 31 -0.49 -10.93 -18.57
CA SER A 31 -1.01 -9.59 -18.81
C SER A 31 -1.47 -8.89 -17.54
N GLU A 32 -1.91 -9.62 -16.50
CA GLU A 32 -2.23 -9.03 -15.20
C GLU A 32 -0.97 -8.53 -14.50
N LEU A 33 0.06 -9.38 -14.42
CA LEU A 33 1.34 -9.01 -13.82
C LEU A 33 1.97 -7.81 -14.54
N VAL A 34 1.99 -7.80 -15.86
CA VAL A 34 2.54 -6.67 -16.64
C VAL A 34 1.71 -5.40 -16.43
N ARG A 35 0.39 -5.48 -16.40
CA ARG A 35 -0.46 -4.30 -16.12
C ARG A 35 -0.24 -3.76 -14.71
N GLU A 36 -0.10 -4.63 -13.72
CA GLU A 36 0.19 -4.21 -12.35
C GLU A 36 1.57 -3.58 -12.22
N ALA A 37 2.59 -4.20 -12.81
CA ALA A 37 3.94 -3.64 -12.84
C ALA A 37 3.97 -2.25 -13.48
N LEU A 38 3.26 -2.06 -14.61
CA LEU A 38 3.14 -0.76 -15.26
C LEU A 38 2.36 0.25 -14.41
N ARG A 39 1.27 -0.16 -13.74
CA ARG A 39 0.55 0.73 -12.81
C ARG A 39 1.45 1.16 -11.65
N ASN A 40 2.20 0.24 -11.07
CA ASN A 40 3.13 0.54 -9.99
C ASN A 40 4.27 1.44 -10.48
N TYR A 41 4.83 1.17 -11.66
CA TYR A 41 5.83 2.03 -12.27
C TYR A 41 5.30 3.44 -12.50
N PHE A 42 4.12 3.60 -13.10
CA PHE A 42 3.50 4.91 -13.29
C PHE A 42 3.14 5.60 -11.99
N PHE A 43 2.67 4.85 -10.99
CA PHE A 43 2.35 5.38 -9.68
C PHE A 43 3.61 5.90 -8.94
N LEU A 44 4.74 5.19 -9.07
CA LEU A 44 6.03 5.60 -8.55
C LEU A 44 6.64 6.77 -9.35
N SER A 45 6.56 6.73 -10.68
CA SER A 45 7.13 7.76 -11.57
C SER A 45 6.37 9.07 -11.51
N ASP A 46 5.04 9.03 -11.37
CA ASP A 46 4.18 10.21 -11.28
C ASP A 46 4.28 10.92 -9.92
N ARG A 47 5.16 10.45 -9.00
CA ARG A 47 5.29 10.99 -7.62
C ARG A 47 3.93 11.21 -6.95
N ARG A 48 2.97 10.29 -7.16
CA ARG A 48 1.66 10.36 -6.50
C ARG A 48 1.72 9.95 -5.03
N PHE A 49 2.87 9.44 -4.59
CA PHE A 49 3.29 9.65 -3.22
C PHE A 49 3.77 11.10 -3.10
N PRO A 50 3.11 11.97 -2.31
CA PRO A 50 3.84 13.13 -1.83
C PRO A 50 5.08 12.56 -1.13
N GLU A 51 6.24 12.84 -1.69
CA GLU A 51 7.53 12.54 -1.08
C GLU A 51 7.66 13.50 0.11
N VAL A 52 6.82 13.25 1.14
CA VAL A 52 6.78 14.07 2.35
C VAL A 52 8.08 13.77 3.06
N THR A 53 9.06 14.63 2.82
CA THR A 53 10.30 14.60 3.57
C THR A 53 9.93 14.99 5.00
N ALA A 54 10.01 14.01 5.90
CA ALA A 54 9.75 14.25 7.31
C ALA A 54 10.62 15.41 7.80
N SER A 55 9.99 16.41 8.38
CA SER A 55 10.67 17.53 9.04
C SER A 55 11.59 17.01 10.15
N PRO A 56 12.62 17.78 10.56
CA PRO A 56 13.45 17.41 11.69
C PRO A 56 12.66 17.14 12.98
N ALA A 57 11.52 17.81 13.17
CA ALA A 57 10.63 17.59 14.30
C ALA A 57 9.95 16.22 14.24
N GLU A 58 9.42 15.83 13.07
CA GLU A 58 8.82 14.51 12.85
C GLU A 58 9.85 13.40 12.99
N LEU A 59 11.06 13.57 12.44
CA LEU A 59 12.15 12.61 12.62
C LEU A 59 12.49 12.40 14.11
N ARG A 60 12.53 13.47 14.90
CA ARG A 60 12.72 13.36 16.35
C ARG A 60 11.55 12.64 17.02
N ALA A 61 10.30 12.94 16.63
CA ALA A 61 9.12 12.27 17.15
C ALA A 61 9.12 10.77 16.85
N ILE A 62 9.45 10.37 15.63
CA ILE A 62 9.59 8.97 15.21
C ILE A 62 10.67 8.26 16.04
N ARG A 63 11.83 8.88 16.24
CA ARG A 63 12.91 8.30 17.08
C ARG A 63 12.45 8.11 18.53
N ARG A 64 11.77 9.09 19.11
CA ARG A 64 11.20 8.97 20.47
C ARG A 64 10.19 7.82 20.56
N GLY A 65 9.27 7.72 19.59
CA GLY A 65 8.29 6.64 19.53
C GLY A 65 8.95 5.26 19.42
N ARG A 66 9.98 5.10 18.59
CA ARG A 66 10.75 3.84 18.49
C ARG A 66 11.44 3.47 19.80
N ALA A 67 12.01 4.45 20.50
CA ALA A 67 12.65 4.22 21.79
C ALA A 67 11.63 3.84 22.88
N ALA A 68 10.45 4.45 22.89
CA ALA A 68 9.34 4.09 23.77
C ALA A 68 8.87 2.65 23.51
N TYR A 69 8.63 2.30 22.24
CA TYR A 69 8.26 0.94 21.85
C TYR A 69 9.28 -0.11 22.32
N ALA A 70 10.58 0.17 22.13
CA ALA A 70 11.65 -0.74 22.55
C ALA A 70 11.72 -0.97 24.07
N ARG A 71 11.25 -0.02 24.89
CA ARG A 71 11.16 -0.16 26.35
C ARG A 71 9.87 -0.86 26.81
N GLY A 72 8.96 -1.18 25.91
CA GLY A 72 7.63 -1.69 26.26
C GLY A 72 6.61 -0.59 26.56
N ASP A 73 6.95 0.68 26.31
CA ASP A 73 6.05 1.82 26.52
C ASP A 73 5.06 1.93 25.34
N TYR A 74 4.18 0.94 25.21
CA TYR A 74 3.14 0.91 24.17
C TYR A 74 1.83 0.32 24.73
N VAL A 75 0.72 0.68 24.08
CA VAL A 75 -0.57 0.01 24.27
C VAL A 75 -0.87 -0.86 23.06
N THR A 76 -1.62 -1.94 23.26
CA THR A 76 -2.14 -2.73 22.14
C THR A 76 -3.27 -1.99 21.44
N LEU A 77 -3.55 -2.37 20.19
CA LEU A 77 -4.66 -1.81 19.44
C LEU A 77 -6.01 -2.02 20.17
N ASP A 78 -6.20 -3.19 20.78
CA ASP A 78 -7.42 -3.52 21.51
C ASP A 78 -7.63 -2.61 22.73
N GLN A 79 -6.58 -2.41 23.54
CA GLN A 79 -6.59 -1.48 24.67
C GLN A 79 -6.91 -0.05 24.22
N LEU A 80 -6.27 0.41 23.13
CA LEU A 80 -6.53 1.73 22.57
C LEU A 80 -7.99 1.89 22.13
N LEU A 81 -8.55 0.89 21.43
CA LEU A 81 -9.94 0.92 20.98
C LEU A 81 -10.93 0.87 22.15
N HIS A 82 -10.59 0.15 23.21
CA HIS A 82 -11.38 0.12 24.43
C HIS A 82 -11.42 1.49 25.11
N GLU A 83 -10.27 2.17 25.24
CA GLU A 83 -10.15 3.50 25.86
C GLU A 83 -10.83 4.61 25.04
N LEU A 84 -10.73 4.56 23.70
CA LEU A 84 -11.38 5.53 22.82
C LEU A 84 -12.91 5.41 22.79
N GLY A 85 -13.44 4.26 23.25
CA GLY A 85 -14.85 3.93 23.19
C GLY A 85 -15.37 3.68 21.76
N PRO A 86 -16.63 3.27 21.60
CA PRO A 86 -17.21 3.04 20.28
C PRO A 86 -17.29 4.34 19.50
N PRO A 87 -17.07 4.32 18.17
CA PRO A 87 -17.24 5.50 17.33
C PRO A 87 -18.66 6.04 17.51
N ARG A 88 -18.80 7.36 17.71
CA ARG A 88 -20.10 8.03 17.81
C ARG A 88 -20.96 7.66 16.60
N ARG A 89 -21.95 6.78 16.81
CA ARG A 89 -22.93 6.43 15.77
C ARG A 89 -23.69 7.70 15.42
N ARG A 90 -23.50 8.23 14.21
CA ARG A 90 -24.35 9.32 13.70
C ARG A 90 -25.78 8.81 13.69
N ALA A 91 -26.68 9.51 14.36
CA ALA A 91 -28.09 9.18 14.37
C ALA A 91 -28.60 9.11 12.93
N ARG A 92 -29.18 7.97 12.56
CA ARG A 92 -29.76 7.75 11.24
C ARG A 92 -30.95 8.70 11.11
N GLN A 93 -30.86 9.69 10.23
CA GLN A 93 -32.04 10.50 9.89
C GLN A 93 -33.05 9.56 9.23
N LYS A 94 -34.18 9.32 9.90
CA LYS A 94 -35.33 8.64 9.31
C LYS A 94 -35.92 9.63 8.31
N GLY A 95 -35.70 9.38 7.02
CA GLY A 95 -36.35 10.14 5.95
C GLY A 95 -37.86 10.04 6.12
N ALA A 96 -38.52 11.20 6.10
CA ALA A 96 -39.97 11.34 6.00
C ALA A 96 -40.41 11.19 4.54
#